data_AF-G9X1T0-F1
#
_entry.id   AF-G9X1T0-F1
#
_cell.length_a   1.000
_cell.length_b   1.000
_cell.length_c   1.000
_cell.angle_alpha   90.00
_cell.angle_beta   90.00
_cell.angle_gamma   90.00
#
_symmetry.space_group_name_H-M   'P 1'
#
loop_
_entity.id
_entity.type
_entity.pdbx_description
1 polymer ?
#
loop_
_entity_poly.entity_id
_entity_poly.type
_entity_poly.pdbx_seq_one_letter_code
_entity_poly.pdbx_strand_id
1 'polypeptide(L)'
;MTLEPYMAEVVNNCYRLLEYIGDSQSDSRLEELIAEYLKPVVIKDLIGEFILNRAYSWFEGSIDFNGNKVSIMLDSNKNEKLPPKSFSYLKKFVEDIENRDYKIRKFIVKELWETAKDWIESEREADDLTEEYFYNSLYLGELSISEAGDMTLYYGDKEDIFAGHAIEINVRKNGEIDGATLVG
;
A
#
# COMPACT_ATOMS: atom_id res chain seq x y z
N MET A 1 -18.14 21.73 -23.50
CA MET A 1 -16.99 20.81 -23.35
C MET A 1 -16.70 20.77 -21.86
N THR A 2 -17.05 19.67 -21.20
CA THR A 2 -16.85 19.50 -19.76
C THR A 2 -15.39 19.16 -19.55
N LEU A 3 -14.67 19.97 -18.79
CA LEU A 3 -13.26 19.75 -18.49
C LEU A 3 -13.14 18.57 -17.53
N GLU A 4 -12.24 17.64 -17.82
CA GLU A 4 -11.90 16.53 -16.91
C GLU A 4 -11.33 17.08 -15.58
N PRO A 5 -11.42 16.36 -14.46
CA PRO A 5 -11.03 16.88 -13.14
C PRO A 5 -9.58 17.41 -13.05
N TYR A 6 -8.67 16.89 -13.86
CA TYR A 6 -7.27 17.36 -13.94
C TYR A 6 -7.11 18.65 -14.77
N MET A 7 -8.13 19.03 -15.54
CA MET A 7 -8.17 20.24 -16.37
C MET A 7 -8.84 21.42 -15.66
N ALA A 8 -9.27 21.26 -14.40
CA ALA A 8 -9.83 22.34 -13.62
C ALA A 8 -8.75 23.39 -13.29
N GLU A 9 -9.14 24.67 -13.33
CA GLU A 9 -8.29 25.88 -13.27
C GLU A 9 -7.34 25.94 -12.06
N VAL A 10 -7.64 25.19 -10.99
CA VAL A 10 -6.84 25.12 -9.74
C VAL A 10 -5.70 24.08 -9.82
N VAL A 11 -5.74 23.15 -10.78
CA VAL A 11 -4.75 22.06 -10.93
C VAL A 11 -3.65 22.42 -11.94
N ASN A 12 -3.88 23.44 -12.77
CA ASN A 12 -2.97 23.84 -13.84
C ASN A 12 -2.12 25.05 -13.43
N ASN A 13 -1.25 24.86 -12.42
CA ASN A 13 -0.18 25.82 -12.14
C ASN A 13 0.87 25.73 -13.26
N CYS A 14 0.56 26.32 -14.41
CA CYS A 14 1.48 26.43 -15.53
C CYS A 14 2.50 27.52 -15.23
N TYR A 15 3.67 27.14 -14.74
CA TYR A 15 4.78 28.06 -14.57
C TYR A 15 5.48 28.30 -15.91
N ARG A 16 5.69 29.57 -16.27
CA ARG A 16 6.54 29.97 -17.38
C ARG A 16 7.92 30.34 -16.83
N LEU A 17 8.96 29.65 -17.28
CA LEU A 17 10.34 30.08 -17.03
C LEU A 17 10.54 31.45 -17.70
N LEU A 18 10.78 32.49 -16.89
CA LEU A 18 11.03 33.84 -17.39
C LEU A 18 12.51 34.08 -17.65
N GLU A 19 13.36 33.62 -16.73
CA GLU A 19 14.80 33.89 -16.74
C GLU A 19 15.53 32.76 -16.04
N TYR A 20 16.75 32.47 -16.50
CA TYR A 20 17.67 31.52 -15.89
C TYR A 20 18.95 32.26 -15.48
N ILE A 21 19.22 32.31 -14.17
CA ILE A 21 20.27 33.17 -13.60
C ILE A 21 21.64 32.42 -13.53
N GLY A 22 21.66 31.11 -13.81
CA GLY A 22 22.86 30.26 -13.87
C GLY A 22 22.98 29.26 -12.72
N ASP A 23 23.68 28.13 -12.94
CA ASP A 23 23.76 26.98 -12.02
C ASP A 23 24.42 27.30 -10.66
N SER A 24 25.27 28.33 -10.64
CA SER A 24 26.07 28.71 -9.47
C SER A 24 25.47 29.89 -8.69
N GLN A 25 24.25 30.33 -9.02
CA GLN A 25 23.55 31.40 -8.31
C GLN A 25 22.60 30.80 -7.27
N SER A 26 22.65 31.33 -6.04
CA SER A 26 21.76 30.95 -4.96
C SER A 26 21.02 32.18 -4.41
N ASP A 27 19.76 32.04 -4.06
CA ASP A 27 18.96 33.06 -3.37
C ASP A 27 18.65 32.54 -1.96
N SER A 28 19.12 33.24 -0.92
CA SER A 28 18.99 32.78 0.47
C SER A 28 17.54 32.54 0.89
N ARG A 29 16.57 33.30 0.36
CA ARG A 29 15.15 33.10 0.64
C ARG A 29 14.63 31.81 0.00
N LEU A 30 15.10 31.47 -1.21
CA LEU A 30 14.76 30.19 -1.85
C LEU A 30 15.43 29.01 -1.16
N GLU A 31 16.70 29.15 -0.75
CA GLU A 31 17.40 28.13 0.03
C GLU A 31 16.69 27.85 1.37
N GLU A 32 16.24 28.89 2.09
CA GLU A 32 15.43 28.75 3.30
C GLU A 32 14.10 28.04 3.03
N LEU A 33 13.42 28.39 1.93
CA LEU A 33 12.16 27.75 1.54
C LEU A 33 12.37 26.27 1.16
N ILE A 34 13.44 25.97 0.43
CA ILE A 34 13.84 24.60 0.07
C ILE A 34 14.17 23.82 1.34
N ALA A 35 14.97 24.38 2.25
CA ALA A 35 15.31 23.74 3.50
C ALA A 35 14.07 23.43 4.36
N GLU A 36 13.11 24.34 4.41
CA GLU A 36 11.82 24.10 5.08
C GLU A 36 11.01 23.01 4.37
N TYR A 37 10.89 23.09 3.04
CA TYR A 37 10.15 22.13 2.24
C TYR A 37 10.74 20.71 2.31
N LEU A 38 12.06 20.59 2.39
CA LEU A 38 12.77 19.31 2.47
C LEU A 38 12.69 18.65 3.84
N LYS A 39 12.19 19.34 4.89
CA LYS A 39 11.95 18.69 6.19
C LYS A 39 11.02 17.49 6.00
N PRO A 40 11.40 16.29 6.49
CA PRO A 40 10.52 15.13 6.43
C PRO A 40 9.24 15.36 7.23
N VAL A 41 8.11 14.94 6.68
CA VAL A 41 6.85 14.88 7.42
C VAL A 41 6.70 13.46 7.94
N VAL A 42 6.63 13.31 9.26
CA VAL A 42 6.70 12.02 9.94
C VAL A 42 5.52 11.86 10.89
N ILE A 43 4.87 10.70 10.83
CA ILE A 43 3.88 10.25 11.81
C ILE A 43 4.58 9.23 12.71
N LYS A 44 4.60 9.48 14.02
CA LYS A 44 5.13 8.55 15.03
C LYS A 44 3.97 8.06 15.89
N ASP A 45 3.79 6.76 15.96
CA ASP A 45 2.78 6.10 16.81
C ASP A 45 3.38 4.81 17.40
N LEU A 46 2.63 4.13 18.27
CA LEU A 46 3.05 2.86 18.86
C LEU A 46 3.15 1.74 17.82
N ILE A 47 2.35 1.83 16.75
CA ILE A 47 2.35 0.82 15.68
C ILE A 47 3.51 0.97 14.70
N GLY A 48 4.19 2.13 14.68
CA GLY A 48 5.29 2.38 13.76
C GLY A 48 5.53 3.85 13.46
N GLU A 49 6.54 4.08 12.61
CA GLU A 49 6.86 5.38 12.05
C GLU A 49 6.57 5.39 10.55
N PHE A 50 5.93 6.46 10.08
CA PHE A 50 5.52 6.62 8.69
C PHE A 50 5.99 7.96 8.15
N ILE A 51 6.61 7.96 6.98
CA ILE A 51 7.26 9.12 6.37
C ILE A 51 6.53 9.47 5.08
N LEU A 52 6.22 10.75 4.88
CA LEU A 52 5.58 11.23 3.66
C LEU A 52 6.55 11.11 2.48
N ASN A 53 6.17 10.30 1.49
CA ASN A 53 6.73 10.33 0.15
C ASN A 53 6.02 11.43 -0.67
N ARG A 54 6.68 12.58 -0.79
CA ARG A 54 6.12 13.77 -1.48
C ARG A 54 5.93 13.54 -2.99
N ALA A 55 6.71 12.65 -3.62
CA ALA A 55 6.61 12.39 -5.05
C ALA A 55 5.31 11.67 -5.41
N TYR A 56 4.85 10.79 -4.53
CA TYR A 56 3.64 9.99 -4.73
C TYR A 56 2.45 10.41 -3.86
N SER A 57 2.64 11.37 -2.96
CA SER A 57 1.59 11.88 -2.06
C SER A 57 0.98 10.81 -1.14
N TRP A 58 1.81 9.93 -0.59
CA TRP A 58 1.41 8.95 0.44
C TRP A 58 2.47 8.85 1.55
N PHE A 59 2.09 8.30 2.70
CA PHE A 59 3.01 7.91 3.76
C PHE A 59 3.45 6.47 3.58
N GLU A 60 4.75 6.23 3.75
CA GLU A 60 5.36 4.89 3.74
C GLU A 60 5.87 4.55 5.14
N GLY A 61 5.67 3.31 5.55
CA GLY A 61 6.19 2.80 6.81
C GLY A 61 6.11 1.29 6.86
N SER A 62 6.30 0.73 8.05
CA SER A 62 6.11 -0.70 8.26
C SER A 62 5.65 -1.00 9.67
N ILE A 63 4.88 -2.05 9.82
CA ILE A 63 4.48 -2.61 11.11
C ILE A 63 5.06 -4.02 11.26
N ASP A 64 5.29 -4.46 12.49
CA ASP A 64 5.54 -5.87 12.78
C ASP A 64 4.21 -6.60 12.97
N PHE A 65 4.01 -7.68 12.22
CA PHE A 65 2.87 -8.57 12.37
C PHE A 65 3.37 -10.01 12.50
N ASN A 66 3.26 -10.56 13.70
CA ASN A 66 3.73 -11.90 14.05
C ASN A 66 5.18 -12.17 13.63
N GLY A 67 6.07 -11.17 13.85
CA GLY A 67 7.47 -11.25 13.47
C GLY A 67 7.75 -11.08 11.97
N ASN A 68 6.73 -10.79 11.16
CA ASN A 68 6.87 -10.42 9.76
C ASN A 68 6.74 -8.90 9.61
N LYS A 69 7.67 -8.30 8.87
CA LYS A 69 7.61 -6.88 8.55
C LYS A 69 6.61 -6.68 7.40
N VAL A 70 5.52 -5.96 7.67
CA VAL A 70 4.51 -5.61 6.67
C VAL A 70 4.77 -4.18 6.20
N SER A 71 4.97 -3.98 4.90
CA SER A 71 5.09 -2.65 4.28
C SER A 71 3.72 -1.97 4.26
N ILE A 72 3.66 -0.69 4.63
CA ILE A 72 2.41 0.06 4.70
C ILE A 72 2.50 1.32 3.85
N MET A 73 1.47 1.54 3.04
CA MET A 73 1.26 2.75 2.25
C MET A 73 -0.07 3.39 2.62
N LEU A 74 -0.07 4.67 2.98
CA LEU A 74 -1.26 5.40 3.39
C LEU A 74 -1.41 6.65 2.54
N ASP A 75 -2.49 6.72 1.76
CA ASP A 75 -2.78 7.93 0.98
C ASP A 75 -2.76 9.15 1.89
N SER A 76 -2.04 10.19 1.47
CA SER A 76 -2.17 11.48 2.13
C SER A 76 -3.51 12.10 1.73
N ASN A 77 -4.28 12.61 2.70
CA ASN A 77 -5.46 13.39 2.35
C ASN A 77 -5.00 14.65 1.60
N LYS A 78 -5.77 15.10 0.59
CA LYS A 78 -5.52 16.40 -0.05
C LYS A 78 -5.57 17.58 0.93
N ASN A 79 -6.20 17.39 2.08
CA ASN A 79 -6.24 18.36 3.18
C ASN A 79 -5.06 18.11 4.12
N GLU A 80 -4.21 19.13 4.32
CA GLU A 80 -2.93 19.12 5.08
C GLU A 80 -3.00 18.69 6.57
N LYS A 81 -4.14 18.18 7.05
CA LYS A 81 -4.26 17.75 8.43
C LYS A 81 -3.52 16.43 8.64
N LEU A 82 -2.52 16.48 9.52
CA LEU A 82 -1.76 15.31 9.98
C LEU A 82 -2.30 14.79 11.31
N PRO A 83 -2.35 13.46 11.53
CA PRO A 83 -2.17 12.41 10.50
C PRO A 83 -3.36 12.36 9.52
N PRO A 84 -3.19 11.80 8.31
CA PRO A 84 -4.27 11.63 7.34
C PRO A 84 -5.34 10.65 7.85
N LYS A 85 -6.49 10.58 7.17
CA LYS A 85 -7.61 9.72 7.59
C LYS A 85 -7.27 8.24 7.38
N SER A 86 -6.53 7.92 6.32
CA SER A 86 -5.94 6.60 6.06
C SER A 86 -5.23 6.02 7.29
N PHE A 87 -4.56 6.87 8.08
CA PHE A 87 -3.89 6.45 9.32
C PHE A 87 -4.86 5.95 10.41
N SER A 88 -6.04 6.57 10.57
CA SER A 88 -7.02 6.07 11.55
C SER A 88 -7.66 4.75 11.11
N TYR A 89 -7.82 4.55 9.79
CA TYR A 89 -8.25 3.26 9.25
C TYR A 89 -7.21 2.17 9.45
N LEU A 90 -5.91 2.47 9.27
CA LEU A 90 -4.83 1.55 9.63
C LEU A 90 -4.94 1.11 11.08
N LYS A 91 -5.04 2.07 12.01
CA LYS A 91 -5.15 1.77 13.45
C LYS A 91 -6.32 0.82 13.75
N LYS A 92 -7.48 1.08 13.17
CA LYS A 92 -8.66 0.23 13.33
C LYS A 92 -8.49 -1.16 12.67
N PHE A 93 -7.76 -1.24 11.56
CA PHE A 93 -7.46 -2.52 10.93
C PHE A 93 -6.55 -3.37 11.82
N VAL A 94 -5.50 -2.77 12.39
CA VAL A 94 -4.50 -3.49 13.19
C VAL A 94 -5.00 -3.97 14.56
N GLU A 95 -6.07 -3.35 15.10
CA GLU A 95 -6.70 -3.78 16.36
C GLU A 95 -7.17 -5.24 16.37
N ASP A 96 -7.56 -5.78 15.21
CA ASP A 96 -8.05 -7.17 15.06
C ASP A 96 -7.37 -7.87 13.88
N ILE A 97 -6.09 -7.56 13.66
CA ILE A 97 -5.33 -8.03 12.49
C ILE A 97 -5.25 -9.56 12.40
N GLU A 98 -5.09 -10.26 13.52
CA GLU A 98 -4.99 -11.72 13.54
C GLU A 98 -6.27 -12.39 13.02
N ASN A 99 -7.44 -11.95 13.48
CA ASN A 99 -8.72 -12.47 13.03
C ASN A 99 -9.03 -12.09 11.57
N ARG A 100 -8.61 -10.90 11.14
CA ARG A 100 -8.74 -10.45 9.75
C ARG A 100 -7.86 -11.28 8.82
N ASP A 101 -6.58 -11.44 9.15
CA ASP A 101 -5.63 -12.28 8.43
C ASP A 101 -6.14 -13.72 8.32
N TYR A 102 -6.63 -14.29 9.43
CA TYR A 102 -7.24 -15.63 9.43
C TYR A 102 -8.37 -15.77 8.39
N LYS A 103 -9.30 -14.79 8.37
CA LYS A 103 -10.43 -14.79 7.43
C LYS A 103 -9.98 -14.58 5.98
N ILE A 104 -9.02 -13.69 5.75
CA ILE A 104 -8.50 -13.40 4.42
C ILE A 104 -7.77 -14.60 3.85
N ARG A 105 -6.90 -15.27 4.61
CA ARG A 105 -6.23 -16.50 4.16
C ARG A 105 -7.21 -17.60 3.81
N LYS A 106 -8.27 -17.78 4.61
CA LYS A 106 -9.35 -18.73 4.28
C LYS A 106 -10.07 -18.37 2.99
N PHE A 107 -10.32 -17.09 2.77
CA PHE A 107 -10.89 -16.58 1.54
C PHE A 107 -9.96 -16.87 0.34
N ILE A 108 -8.67 -16.55 0.46
CA ILE A 108 -7.65 -16.80 -0.58
C ILE A 108 -7.62 -18.27 -0.96
N VAL A 109 -7.50 -19.18 0.01
CA VAL A 109 -7.42 -20.62 -0.24
C VAL A 109 -8.66 -21.07 -1.00
N LYS A 110 -9.85 -20.67 -0.56
CA LYS A 110 -11.11 -21.04 -1.21
C LYS A 110 -11.19 -20.49 -2.65
N GLU A 111 -10.82 -19.23 -2.85
CA GLU A 111 -11.00 -18.53 -4.13
C GLU A 111 -9.98 -18.99 -5.18
N LEU A 112 -8.74 -19.25 -4.75
CA LEU A 112 -7.61 -19.56 -5.64
C LEU A 112 -7.19 -21.04 -5.58
N TRP A 113 -7.98 -21.92 -4.99
CA TRP A 113 -7.62 -23.34 -4.84
C TRP A 113 -7.35 -24.02 -6.20
N GLU A 114 -8.27 -23.87 -7.15
CA GLU A 114 -8.13 -24.47 -8.48
C GLU A 114 -6.91 -23.89 -9.21
N THR A 115 -6.71 -22.57 -9.11
CA THR A 115 -5.54 -21.90 -9.68
C THR A 115 -4.24 -22.41 -9.05
N ALA A 116 -4.19 -22.61 -7.73
CA ALA A 116 -3.01 -23.13 -7.05
C ALA A 116 -2.64 -24.53 -7.55
N LYS A 117 -3.64 -25.42 -7.76
CA LYS A 117 -3.41 -26.75 -8.33
C LYS A 117 -2.85 -26.66 -9.75
N ASP A 118 -3.47 -25.85 -10.61
CA ASP A 118 -3.04 -25.68 -12.00
C ASP A 118 -1.58 -25.21 -12.09
N TRP A 119 -1.17 -24.30 -11.19
CA TRP A 119 0.19 -23.79 -11.14
C TRP A 119 1.18 -24.83 -10.64
N ILE A 120 0.87 -25.52 -9.54
CA ILE A 120 1.76 -26.55 -9.01
C ILE A 120 1.93 -27.69 -10.02
N GLU A 121 0.85 -28.18 -10.65
CA GLU A 121 0.96 -29.24 -11.66
C GLU A 121 1.87 -28.87 -12.85
N SER A 122 1.95 -27.58 -13.17
CA SER A 122 2.80 -27.09 -14.25
C SER A 122 4.30 -27.02 -13.90
N GLU A 123 4.64 -26.96 -12.61
CA GLU A 123 6.01 -26.74 -12.10
C GLU A 123 6.56 -27.92 -11.26
N ARG A 124 5.70 -28.69 -10.59
CA ARG A 124 6.02 -29.78 -9.64
C ARG A 124 4.94 -30.88 -9.65
N GLU A 125 5.21 -32.03 -9.02
CA GLU A 125 4.15 -33.01 -8.76
C GLU A 125 3.20 -32.46 -7.68
N ALA A 126 1.89 -32.44 -7.97
CA ALA A 126 0.86 -31.84 -7.11
C ALA A 126 0.46 -32.71 -5.90
N ASP A 127 1.08 -33.87 -5.73
CA ASP A 127 0.68 -34.87 -4.74
C ASP A 127 0.76 -34.37 -3.29
N ASP A 128 1.55 -33.32 -3.02
CA ASP A 128 1.72 -32.72 -1.69
C ASP A 128 0.87 -31.46 -1.45
N LEU A 129 0.17 -30.92 -2.46
CA LEU A 129 -0.61 -29.70 -2.30
C LEU A 129 -1.93 -29.98 -1.56
N THR A 130 -2.10 -29.36 -0.40
CA THR A 130 -3.35 -29.37 0.37
C THR A 130 -3.81 -27.95 0.68
N GLU A 131 -5.11 -27.76 0.94
CA GLU A 131 -5.64 -26.45 1.38
C GLU A 131 -4.93 -25.95 2.65
N GLU A 132 -4.58 -26.85 3.56
CA GLU A 132 -3.83 -26.52 4.79
C GLU A 132 -2.40 -26.09 4.48
N TYR A 133 -1.72 -26.77 3.55
CA TYR A 133 -0.39 -26.38 3.08
C TYR A 133 -0.41 -24.98 2.48
N PHE A 134 -1.35 -24.71 1.55
CA PHE A 134 -1.52 -23.39 0.96
C PHE A 134 -1.88 -22.33 2.01
N TYR A 135 -2.80 -22.63 2.93
CA TYR A 135 -3.17 -21.70 4.00
C TYR A 135 -1.97 -21.25 4.85
N ASN A 136 -1.09 -22.21 5.19
CA ASN A 136 0.05 -21.98 6.06
C ASN A 136 1.22 -21.31 5.33
N SER A 137 1.31 -21.45 4.00
CA SER A 137 2.34 -20.77 3.21
C SER A 137 2.09 -19.26 3.09
N LEU A 138 0.83 -18.82 3.16
CA LEU A 138 0.44 -17.43 3.00
C LEU A 138 1.07 -16.50 4.06
N TYR A 139 1.45 -15.29 3.64
CA TYR A 139 1.87 -14.23 4.54
C TYR A 139 1.53 -12.85 3.96
N LEU A 140 1.08 -11.94 4.83
CA LEU A 140 0.87 -10.54 4.45
C LEU A 140 2.22 -9.84 4.31
N GLY A 141 2.52 -9.33 3.11
CA GLY A 141 3.74 -8.58 2.83
C GLY A 141 3.54 -7.07 2.78
N GLU A 142 2.40 -6.62 2.23
CA GLU A 142 2.11 -5.20 2.05
C GLU A 142 0.62 -4.89 2.25
N LEU A 143 0.34 -3.69 2.77
CA LEU A 143 -0.99 -3.14 2.93
C LEU A 143 -0.99 -1.67 2.48
N SER A 144 -1.83 -1.36 1.50
CA SER A 144 -2.14 0.00 1.07
C SER A 144 -3.53 0.40 1.55
N ILE A 145 -3.69 1.67 1.97
CA ILE A 145 -4.97 2.23 2.41
C ILE A 145 -5.23 3.57 1.72
N SER A 146 -6.32 3.61 0.98
CA SER A 146 -6.78 4.81 0.27
C SER A 146 -7.30 5.90 1.23
N GLU A 147 -7.48 7.12 0.72
CA GLU A 147 -8.12 8.21 1.47
C GLU A 147 -9.55 7.83 1.94
N ALA A 148 -10.27 7.03 1.14
CA ALA A 148 -11.62 6.56 1.45
C ALA A 148 -11.65 5.45 2.53
N GLY A 149 -10.50 4.84 2.82
CA GLY A 149 -10.34 3.74 3.77
C GLY A 149 -10.50 2.35 3.16
N ASP A 150 -10.66 2.25 1.84
CA ASP A 150 -10.55 0.99 1.13
C ASP A 150 -9.08 0.56 1.12
N MET A 151 -8.86 -0.74 1.27
CA MET A 151 -7.56 -1.34 1.54
C MET A 151 -7.23 -2.35 0.45
N THR A 152 -5.96 -2.39 0.08
CA THR A 152 -5.41 -3.39 -0.82
C THR A 152 -4.29 -4.11 -0.08
N LEU A 153 -4.43 -5.41 0.10
CA LEU A 153 -3.46 -6.25 0.79
C LEU A 153 -2.76 -7.15 -0.22
N TYR A 154 -1.45 -7.29 -0.09
CA TYR A 154 -0.67 -8.19 -0.92
C TYR A 154 -0.13 -9.33 -0.07
N TYR A 155 -0.62 -10.53 -0.35
CA TYR A 155 -0.14 -11.75 0.25
C TYR A 155 0.88 -12.41 -0.67
N GLY A 156 1.99 -12.86 -0.10
CA GLY A 156 2.86 -13.83 -0.75
C GLY A 156 2.61 -15.23 -0.21
N ASP A 157 3.26 -16.21 -0.81
CA ASP A 157 3.29 -17.58 -0.34
C ASP A 157 4.76 -18.03 -0.18
N LYS A 158 5.09 -18.68 0.94
CA LYS A 158 6.47 -19.08 1.26
C LYS A 158 6.96 -20.30 0.48
N GLU A 159 6.03 -21.04 -0.12
CA GLU A 159 6.29 -22.34 -0.72
C GLU A 159 6.44 -22.28 -2.24
N ASP A 160 6.38 -21.05 -2.78
CA ASP A 160 6.51 -20.72 -4.19
C ASP A 160 5.42 -21.38 -5.06
N ILE A 161 4.19 -21.42 -4.54
CA ILE A 161 2.99 -21.94 -5.20
C ILE A 161 2.67 -21.12 -6.45
N PHE A 162 2.82 -19.79 -6.37
CA PHE A 162 2.55 -18.88 -7.50
C PHE A 162 3.82 -18.31 -8.16
N ALA A 163 4.97 -19.01 -8.05
CA ALA A 163 6.22 -18.64 -8.72
C ALA A 163 6.60 -17.15 -8.56
N GLY A 164 6.51 -16.64 -7.34
CA GLY A 164 6.81 -15.23 -6.99
C GLY A 164 5.71 -14.20 -7.28
N HIS A 165 4.54 -14.58 -7.83
CA HIS A 165 3.40 -13.66 -7.94
C HIS A 165 2.78 -13.39 -6.57
N ALA A 166 2.31 -12.16 -6.37
CA ALA A 166 1.56 -11.79 -5.17
C ALA A 166 0.05 -11.99 -5.38
N ILE A 167 -0.66 -12.15 -4.28
CA ILE A 167 -2.10 -12.24 -4.24
C ILE A 167 -2.64 -10.90 -3.71
N GLU A 168 -3.24 -10.12 -4.59
CA GLU A 168 -3.91 -8.86 -4.25
C GLU A 168 -5.31 -9.14 -3.70
N ILE A 169 -5.60 -8.62 -2.52
CA ILE A 169 -6.91 -8.67 -1.86
C ILE A 169 -7.44 -7.26 -1.69
N ASN A 170 -8.60 -7.01 -2.29
CA ASN A 170 -9.31 -5.74 -2.11
C ASN A 170 -10.32 -5.87 -0.97
N VAL A 171 -10.22 -4.98 0.02
CA VAL A 171 -11.06 -4.95 1.21
C VAL A 171 -11.65 -3.57 1.37
N ARG A 172 -12.97 -3.47 1.41
CA ARG A 172 -13.67 -2.21 1.65
C ARG A 172 -13.41 -1.71 3.07
N LYS A 173 -13.60 -0.41 3.29
CA LYS A 173 -13.49 0.19 4.64
C LYS A 173 -14.34 -0.46 5.74
N ASN A 174 -15.42 -1.16 5.38
CA ASN A 174 -16.30 -1.89 6.32
C ASN A 174 -15.74 -3.27 6.71
N GLY A 175 -14.65 -3.74 6.07
CA GLY A 175 -14.02 -5.05 6.27
C GLY A 175 -14.52 -6.15 5.34
N GLU A 176 -15.40 -5.83 4.39
CA GLU A 176 -15.86 -6.77 3.35
C GLU A 176 -14.75 -7.01 2.32
N ILE A 177 -14.53 -8.28 1.97
CA ILE A 177 -13.55 -8.69 0.95
C ILE A 177 -14.25 -8.67 -0.41
N ASP A 178 -13.76 -7.86 -1.35
CA ASP A 178 -14.31 -7.71 -2.69
C ASP A 178 -13.80 -8.77 -3.66
N GLY A 179 -12.56 -9.24 -3.49
CA GLY A 179 -11.97 -10.25 -4.38
C GLY A 179 -10.50 -10.54 -4.11
N ALA A 180 -9.99 -11.57 -4.79
CA ALA A 180 -8.59 -11.96 -4.83
C ALA A 180 -8.11 -12.09 -6.29
N THR A 181 -6.95 -11.51 -6.60
CA THR A 181 -6.35 -11.57 -7.94
C THR A 181 -4.85 -11.81 -7.83
N LEU A 182 -4.29 -12.62 -8.73
CA LEU A 182 -2.82 -12.75 -8.86
C LEU A 182 -2.24 -11.55 -9.61
N VAL A 183 -1.17 -10.97 -9.08
CA VAL A 183 -0.46 -9.82 -9.63
C VAL A 183 1.05 -10.04 -9.57
N GLY A 184 1.79 -9.55 -10.56
CA GLY A 184 3.24 -9.76 -10.68
C GLY A 184 3.68 -9.85 -12.12
#